data_AF-A0A4Q1ASB7-F1
#
_entry.id   AF-A0A4Q1ASB7-F1
#
_cell.length_a   1.000
_cell.length_b   1.000
_cell.length_c   1.000
_cell.angle_alpha   90.00
_cell.angle_beta   90.00
_cell.angle_gamma   90.00
#
_symmetry.space_group_name_H-M   'P 1'
#
loop_
_entity.id
_entity.type
_entity.pdbx_description
1 polymer ?
#
loop_
_entity_poly.entity_id
_entity_poly.type
_entity_poly.pdbx_seq_one_letter_code
_entity_poly.pdbx_strand_id
1 'polypeptide(L)'
;MSDITLIVLSAGNSSRFQLTAKKQWLRVDNTPLWLFVTNRLKDFYPFQNVIITSHPDELEYMKNFTDDFVFVEGGNSRQESMKNALKKVTTKYVMVTDVARVCIPKKVIEDLIASKDDADCIVPTLSVSDTVVYESNTINREEVKLIQTPQLSKSDTLRKALETTVEFTDDSSAIKAIGGSIKYIEGDIASKKLTINSDISEITCLKPPSNNFFTGTGFDIHPFEENKKMFLGGVNIDVHYGFKAHSDGDVLIHSLIDALLGAVGAGDIGEFFPDTSEKYKNIDSKILLNNIVEFICNVGYEIVNIDLTIIAQKPKINPYKQEIKATIAKLLNLEKQFVNIKATTAEKLGFIGREEGVAVQSIATLKYYDWTKK
;
A
#
# COMPACT_ATOMS: atom_id res chain seq x y z
N MET A 1 -4.41 11.92 -31.79
CA MET A 1 -4.32 11.18 -30.51
C MET A 1 -2.89 11.30 -30.02
N SER A 2 -2.65 11.39 -28.72
CA SER A 2 -1.29 11.31 -28.17
C SER A 2 -0.64 9.98 -28.56
N ASP A 3 0.68 9.97 -28.75
CA ASP A 3 1.50 8.79 -29.07
C ASP A 3 2.38 8.36 -27.90
N ILE A 4 2.04 8.79 -26.68
CA ILE A 4 2.80 8.57 -25.45
C ILE A 4 1.93 7.90 -24.39
N THR A 5 2.42 6.81 -23.79
CA THR A 5 1.88 6.20 -22.57
C THR A 5 2.70 6.62 -21.36
N LEU A 6 2.06 6.98 -20.25
CA LEU A 6 2.72 7.18 -18.98
C LEU A 6 2.74 5.88 -18.17
N ILE A 7 3.90 5.51 -17.62
CA ILE A 7 4.06 4.47 -16.61
C ILE A 7 4.51 5.13 -15.30
N VAL A 8 3.73 4.95 -14.24
CA VAL A 8 4.10 5.35 -12.87
C VAL A 8 4.47 4.10 -12.08
N LEU A 9 5.75 3.99 -11.70
CA LEU A 9 6.27 2.88 -10.93
C LEU A 9 5.96 3.09 -9.44
N SER A 10 5.06 2.29 -8.88
CA SER A 10 4.56 2.42 -7.51
C SER A 10 4.53 1.11 -6.69
N ALA A 11 5.14 0.03 -7.20
CA ALA A 11 5.11 -1.30 -6.56
C ALA A 11 6.15 -1.54 -5.44
N GLY A 12 6.91 -0.52 -5.04
CA GLY A 12 8.02 -0.70 -4.10
C GLY A 12 7.58 -0.83 -2.64
N ASN A 13 8.27 -1.68 -1.87
CA ASN A 13 8.00 -1.90 -0.44
C ASN A 13 8.53 -0.82 0.53
N SER A 14 9.09 0.27 0.01
CA SER A 14 9.53 1.42 0.84
C SER A 14 10.50 1.09 1.99
N SER A 15 11.29 0.02 1.88
CA SER A 15 12.17 -0.49 2.95
C SER A 15 13.18 0.52 3.52
N ARG A 16 13.52 1.57 2.76
CA ARG A 16 14.43 2.66 3.18
C ARG A 16 13.73 3.87 3.80
N PHE A 17 12.41 3.91 3.77
CA PHE A 17 11.61 5.08 4.16
C PHE A 17 11.39 5.18 5.67
N GLN A 18 11.50 4.05 6.39
CA GLN A 18 11.50 3.95 7.86
C GLN A 18 10.23 4.46 8.57
N LEU A 19 9.14 4.67 7.83
CA LEU A 19 7.82 4.93 8.39
C LEU A 19 6.97 3.66 8.37
N THR A 20 5.95 3.62 9.22
CA THR A 20 4.98 2.52 9.25
C THR A 20 4.17 2.45 7.97
N ALA A 21 3.80 3.61 7.41
CA ALA A 21 3.14 3.69 6.12
C ALA A 21 4.13 3.63 4.96
N LYS A 22 3.77 2.89 3.90
CA LYS A 22 4.55 2.89 2.65
C LYS A 22 4.44 4.25 1.98
N LYS A 23 5.54 4.72 1.37
CA LYS A 23 5.64 6.10 0.87
C LYS A 23 4.55 6.43 -0.16
N GLN A 24 4.22 5.51 -1.05
CA GLN A 24 3.21 5.70 -2.09
C GLN A 24 1.79 5.88 -1.52
N TRP A 25 1.58 5.51 -0.26
CA TRP A 25 0.30 5.59 0.44
C TRP A 25 0.21 6.76 1.43
N LEU A 26 1.27 7.56 1.59
CA LEU A 26 1.17 8.80 2.35
C LEU A 26 0.04 9.66 1.80
N ARG A 27 -0.75 10.27 2.68
CA ARG A 27 -1.89 11.08 2.28
C ARG A 27 -1.48 12.54 2.10
N VAL A 28 -1.82 13.09 0.94
CA VAL A 28 -1.77 14.52 0.62
C VAL A 28 -3.20 15.01 0.70
N ASP A 29 -3.54 15.71 1.79
CA ASP A 29 -4.93 15.92 2.18
C ASP A 29 -5.69 14.58 2.24
N ASN A 30 -6.63 14.31 1.33
CA ASN A 30 -7.39 13.05 1.27
C ASN A 30 -6.87 12.04 0.24
N THR A 31 -5.87 12.43 -0.56
CA THR A 31 -5.43 11.66 -1.73
C THR A 31 -4.15 10.88 -1.42
N PRO A 32 -4.06 9.56 -1.71
CA PRO A 32 -2.80 8.84 -1.57
C PRO A 32 -1.75 9.40 -2.55
N LEU A 33 -0.48 9.37 -2.13
CA LEU A 33 0.63 9.99 -2.87
C LEU A 33 0.69 9.51 -4.31
N TRP A 34 0.47 8.22 -4.56
CA TRP A 34 0.48 7.67 -5.91
C TRP A 34 -0.58 8.30 -6.82
N LEU A 35 -1.79 8.54 -6.30
CA LEU A 35 -2.88 9.15 -7.05
C LEU A 35 -2.63 10.64 -7.25
N PHE A 36 -2.11 11.32 -6.23
CA PHE A 36 -1.73 12.73 -6.30
C PHE A 36 -0.69 12.97 -7.40
N VAL A 37 0.39 12.19 -7.41
CA VAL A 37 1.46 12.30 -8.42
C VAL A 37 0.93 11.98 -9.81
N THR A 38 0.16 10.91 -9.94
CA THR A 38 -0.36 10.47 -11.25
C THR A 38 -1.31 11.49 -11.85
N ASN A 39 -2.26 12.04 -11.07
CA ASN A 39 -3.19 13.07 -11.52
C ASN A 39 -2.47 14.32 -11.98
N ARG A 40 -1.46 14.79 -11.22
CA ARG A 40 -0.66 15.95 -11.63
C ARG A 40 0.01 15.76 -12.98
N LEU A 41 0.58 14.58 -13.23
CA LEU A 41 1.24 14.29 -14.50
C LEU A 41 0.23 14.21 -15.64
N LYS A 42 -0.92 13.56 -15.42
CA LYS A 42 -2.05 13.53 -16.39
C LYS A 42 -2.54 14.93 -16.74
N ASP A 43 -2.56 15.86 -15.80
CA ASP A 43 -2.96 17.25 -16.04
C ASP A 43 -1.94 18.04 -16.87
N PHE A 44 -0.66 17.62 -16.88
CA PHE A 44 0.38 18.27 -17.66
C PHE A 44 0.35 17.90 -19.14
N TYR A 45 -0.12 16.69 -19.48
CA TYR A 45 -0.14 16.20 -20.85
C TYR A 45 -1.21 15.11 -21.05
N PRO A 46 -2.00 15.14 -22.15
CA PRO A 46 -3.03 14.15 -22.43
C PRO A 46 -2.43 12.83 -22.94
N PHE A 47 -1.81 12.05 -22.07
CA PHE A 47 -1.27 10.72 -22.40
C PHE A 47 -2.36 9.82 -22.98
N GLN A 48 -1.99 8.96 -23.94
CA GLN A 48 -2.95 8.02 -24.53
C GLN A 48 -3.43 6.99 -23.51
N ASN A 49 -2.52 6.52 -22.66
CA ASN A 49 -2.81 5.63 -21.54
C ASN A 49 -1.95 6.04 -20.34
N VAL A 50 -2.43 5.71 -19.14
CA VAL A 50 -1.68 5.82 -17.89
C VAL A 50 -1.70 4.47 -17.21
N ILE A 51 -0.52 3.92 -16.95
CA ILE A 51 -0.31 2.62 -16.34
C ILE A 51 0.36 2.82 -14.98
N ILE A 52 -0.14 2.18 -13.94
CA ILE A 52 0.43 2.22 -12.60
C ILE A 52 0.84 0.81 -12.20
N THR A 53 2.08 0.64 -11.71
CA THR A 53 2.48 -0.63 -11.10
C THR A 53 2.20 -0.61 -9.61
N SER A 54 1.60 -1.67 -9.09
CA SER A 54 1.29 -1.84 -7.66
C SER A 54 1.92 -3.11 -7.10
N HIS A 55 2.19 -3.12 -5.79
CA HIS A 55 2.46 -4.37 -5.09
C HIS A 55 1.22 -5.29 -5.20
N PRO A 56 1.37 -6.62 -5.32
CA PRO A 56 0.24 -7.54 -5.44
C PRO A 56 -0.81 -7.35 -4.34
N ASP A 57 -0.36 -7.28 -3.08
CA ASP A 57 -1.24 -7.09 -1.91
C ASP A 57 -2.00 -5.75 -1.88
N GLU A 58 -1.60 -4.78 -2.70
CA GLU A 58 -2.16 -3.44 -2.75
C GLU A 58 -2.95 -3.18 -4.04
N LEU A 59 -2.85 -4.07 -5.03
CA LEU A 59 -3.33 -3.85 -6.38
C LEU A 59 -4.85 -3.65 -6.42
N GLU A 60 -5.61 -4.54 -5.80
CA GLU A 60 -7.08 -4.41 -5.74
C GLU A 60 -7.49 -3.17 -4.94
N TYR A 61 -6.78 -2.87 -3.86
CA TYR A 61 -7.07 -1.67 -3.07
C TYR A 61 -6.79 -0.38 -3.86
N MET A 62 -5.75 -0.32 -4.69
CA MET A 62 -5.51 0.84 -5.57
C MET A 62 -6.65 1.06 -6.58
N LYS A 63 -7.22 -0.02 -7.14
CA LYS A 63 -8.34 0.08 -8.08
C LYS A 63 -9.58 0.72 -7.47
N ASN A 64 -9.81 0.54 -6.17
CA ASN A 64 -10.94 1.16 -5.46
C ASN A 64 -10.91 2.70 -5.47
N PHE A 65 -9.78 3.33 -5.81
CA PHE A 65 -9.68 4.79 -5.83
C PHE A 65 -10.05 5.42 -7.18
N THR A 66 -9.92 4.69 -8.29
CA THR A 66 -10.18 5.24 -9.63
C THR A 66 -10.20 4.16 -10.71
N ASP A 67 -11.11 4.32 -11.69
CA ASP A 67 -11.18 3.52 -12.91
C ASP A 67 -10.41 4.14 -14.09
N ASP A 68 -9.79 5.30 -13.91
CA ASP A 68 -9.15 6.08 -14.98
C ASP A 68 -7.85 5.46 -15.50
N PHE A 69 -7.27 4.49 -14.78
CA PHE A 69 -5.91 4.00 -15.00
C PHE A 69 -5.85 2.49 -15.21
N VAL A 70 -4.81 2.05 -15.92
CA VAL A 70 -4.50 0.63 -16.07
C VAL A 70 -3.57 0.22 -14.93
N PHE A 71 -4.04 -0.64 -14.03
CA PHE A 71 -3.23 -1.18 -12.95
C PHE A 71 -2.55 -2.49 -13.37
N VAL A 72 -1.26 -2.61 -13.07
CA VAL A 72 -0.45 -3.78 -13.38
C VAL A 72 0.30 -4.22 -12.12
N GLU A 73 0.34 -5.53 -11.90
CA GLU A 73 1.16 -6.11 -10.84
C GLU A 73 2.65 -5.82 -11.08
N GLY A 74 3.31 -5.28 -10.06
CA GLY A 74 4.74 -5.06 -10.06
C GLY A 74 5.54 -6.37 -10.02
N GLY A 75 6.85 -6.23 -9.92
CA GLY A 75 7.76 -7.36 -9.71
C GLY A 75 8.68 -7.11 -8.52
N ASN A 76 9.64 -8.01 -8.31
CA ASN A 76 10.62 -7.95 -7.24
C ASN A 76 11.65 -6.82 -7.44
N SER A 77 11.76 -6.28 -8.65
CA SER A 77 12.62 -5.14 -8.97
C SER A 77 11.88 -4.02 -9.73
N ARG A 78 12.51 -2.83 -9.78
CA ARG A 78 12.05 -1.70 -10.61
C ARG A 78 11.94 -2.13 -12.07
N GLN A 79 12.95 -2.85 -12.56
CA GLN A 79 13.02 -3.34 -13.93
C GLN A 79 11.94 -4.38 -14.22
N GLU A 80 11.67 -5.32 -13.31
CA GLU A 80 10.59 -6.31 -13.50
C GLU A 80 9.21 -5.63 -13.54
N SER A 81 8.96 -4.69 -12.63
CA SER A 81 7.73 -3.89 -12.62
C SER A 81 7.53 -3.14 -13.94
N MET A 82 8.60 -2.52 -14.46
CA MET A 82 8.59 -1.83 -15.74
C MET A 82 8.35 -2.79 -16.91
N LYS A 83 8.97 -3.97 -16.93
CA LYS A 83 8.71 -5.01 -17.95
C LYS A 83 7.23 -5.41 -17.96
N ASN A 84 6.63 -5.61 -16.79
CA ASN A 84 5.21 -5.97 -16.68
C ASN A 84 4.31 -4.86 -17.24
N ALA A 85 4.55 -3.60 -16.88
CA ALA A 85 3.80 -2.46 -17.42
C ALA A 85 3.98 -2.30 -18.94
N LEU A 86 5.21 -2.45 -19.45
CA LEU A 86 5.49 -2.32 -20.89
C LEU A 86 4.72 -3.33 -21.74
N LYS A 87 4.35 -4.51 -21.22
CA LYS A 87 3.49 -5.47 -21.95
C LYS A 87 2.13 -4.87 -22.35
N LYS A 88 1.66 -3.82 -21.66
CA LYS A 88 0.40 -3.12 -21.94
C LYS A 88 0.58 -1.86 -22.81
N VAL A 89 1.83 -1.46 -23.09
CA VAL A 89 2.13 -0.27 -23.91
C VAL A 89 2.05 -0.61 -25.39
N THR A 90 1.20 0.12 -26.12
CA THR A 90 1.04 0.02 -27.58
C THR A 90 1.49 1.29 -28.32
N THR A 91 1.92 2.32 -27.58
CA THR A 91 2.25 3.64 -28.13
C THR A 91 3.71 3.71 -28.57
N LYS A 92 4.02 4.60 -29.51
CA LYS A 92 5.39 4.76 -30.04
C LYS A 92 6.39 5.16 -28.95
N TYR A 93 5.95 6.03 -28.04
CA TYR A 93 6.75 6.47 -26.90
C TYR A 93 6.14 6.04 -25.58
N VAL A 94 7.00 5.92 -24.58
CA VAL A 94 6.63 5.65 -23.20
C VAL A 94 7.40 6.58 -22.28
N MET A 95 6.69 7.23 -21.37
CA MET A 95 7.26 8.05 -20.31
C MET A 95 7.18 7.26 -19.01
N VAL A 96 8.31 7.00 -18.36
CA VAL A 96 8.37 6.22 -17.12
C VAL A 96 8.83 7.11 -15.99
N THR A 97 8.12 7.09 -14.86
CA THR A 97 8.50 7.83 -13.66
C THR A 97 8.41 6.99 -12.40
N ASP A 98 9.17 7.37 -11.39
CA ASP A 98 9.02 6.82 -10.05
C ASP A 98 7.96 7.64 -9.32
N VAL A 99 6.99 6.99 -8.67
CA VAL A 99 5.97 7.69 -7.86
C VAL A 99 6.57 8.58 -6.76
N ALA A 100 7.78 8.24 -6.33
CA ALA A 100 8.53 8.97 -5.33
C ALA A 100 9.02 10.36 -5.80
N ARG A 101 8.95 10.69 -7.09
CA ARG A 101 9.27 12.04 -7.57
C ARG A 101 8.00 12.88 -7.61
N VAL A 102 7.71 13.49 -6.47
CA VAL A 102 6.37 14.02 -6.18
C VAL A 102 6.09 15.35 -6.87
N CYS A 103 7.08 16.26 -6.90
CA CYS A 103 6.89 17.63 -7.37
C CYS A 103 7.50 17.89 -8.75
N ILE A 104 7.48 16.90 -9.66
CA ILE A 104 7.98 17.07 -11.03
C ILE A 104 7.34 18.33 -11.64
N PRO A 105 8.13 19.34 -12.05
CA PRO A 105 7.59 20.54 -12.67
C PRO A 105 7.04 20.26 -14.06
N LYS A 106 5.99 21.00 -14.45
CA LYS A 106 5.39 20.90 -15.78
C LYS A 106 6.42 21.11 -16.90
N LYS A 107 7.35 22.05 -16.72
CA LYS A 107 8.42 22.34 -17.67
C LYS A 107 9.26 21.11 -18.02
N VAL A 108 9.60 20.26 -17.04
CA VAL A 108 10.37 19.02 -17.30
C VAL A 108 9.61 18.08 -18.23
N ILE A 109 8.28 17.98 -18.08
CA ILE A 109 7.43 17.18 -18.96
C ILE A 109 7.40 17.78 -20.38
N GLU A 110 7.24 19.10 -20.49
CA GLU A 110 7.23 19.81 -21.76
C GLU A 110 8.56 19.65 -22.51
N ASP A 111 9.70 19.78 -21.82
CA ASP A 111 11.04 19.65 -22.40
C ASP A 111 11.36 18.21 -22.85
N LEU A 112 10.89 17.20 -22.09
CA LEU A 112 10.97 15.79 -22.49
C LEU A 112 10.21 15.56 -23.81
N ILE A 113 8.98 16.06 -23.90
CA ILE A 113 8.11 15.87 -25.07
C ILE A 113 8.66 16.62 -26.28
N ALA A 114 9.17 17.84 -26.09
CA ALA A 114 9.78 18.64 -27.16
C ALA A 114 11.00 17.95 -27.76
N SER A 115 11.72 17.14 -26.97
CA SER A 115 12.93 16.43 -27.40
C SER A 115 12.69 14.98 -27.81
N LYS A 116 11.44 14.50 -27.87
CA LYS A 116 11.12 13.06 -27.98
C LYS A 116 11.71 12.34 -29.20
N ASP A 117 11.99 13.08 -30.27
CA ASP A 117 12.49 12.54 -31.55
C ASP A 117 14.02 12.61 -31.67
N ASP A 118 14.71 13.23 -30.71
CA ASP A 118 16.14 13.52 -30.81
C ASP A 118 17.04 12.34 -30.42
N ALA A 119 16.50 11.35 -29.70
CA ALA A 119 17.23 10.15 -29.28
C ALA A 119 16.27 8.98 -28.98
N ASP A 120 16.81 7.83 -28.59
CA ASP A 120 16.01 6.68 -28.16
C ASP A 120 15.50 6.81 -26.73
N CYS A 121 16.22 7.57 -25.89
CA CYS A 121 15.81 7.95 -24.54
C CYS A 121 16.18 9.41 -24.24
N ILE A 122 15.22 10.18 -23.72
CA ILE A 122 15.40 11.54 -23.22
C ILE A 122 15.35 11.51 -21.69
N VAL A 123 16.35 12.11 -21.07
CA VAL A 123 16.64 11.93 -19.65
C VAL A 123 16.94 13.27 -18.98
N PRO A 124 16.19 13.67 -17.94
CA PRO A 124 16.51 14.86 -17.16
C PRO A 124 17.69 14.57 -16.24
N THR A 125 18.60 15.54 -16.13
CA THR A 125 19.80 15.42 -15.31
C THR A 125 20.11 16.70 -14.54
N LEU A 126 20.68 16.54 -13.35
CA LEU A 126 21.31 17.64 -12.62
C LEU A 126 22.83 17.53 -12.73
N SER A 127 23.50 18.67 -12.83
CA SER A 127 24.95 18.79 -12.66
C SER A 127 25.31 18.73 -11.17
N VAL A 128 26.57 18.42 -10.88
CA VAL A 128 27.08 18.38 -9.50
C VAL A 128 27.99 19.58 -9.25
N SER A 129 27.66 20.38 -8.25
CA SER A 129 28.49 21.50 -7.79
C SER A 129 29.60 21.06 -6.84
N ASP A 130 29.35 20.05 -6.03
CA ASP A 130 30.29 19.60 -5.00
C ASP A 130 31.37 18.68 -5.57
N THR A 131 32.48 18.55 -4.85
CA THR A 131 33.53 17.59 -5.17
C THR A 131 32.97 16.17 -5.07
N VAL A 132 33.14 15.36 -6.13
CA VAL A 132 32.66 13.97 -6.16
C VAL A 132 33.84 13.02 -6.00
N VAL A 133 33.70 12.07 -5.08
CA VAL A 133 34.65 10.97 -4.90
C VAL A 133 33.95 9.67 -5.29
N TYR A 134 34.58 8.90 -6.18
CA TYR A 134 34.19 7.53 -6.47
C TYR A 134 35.24 6.59 -5.87
N GLU A 135 34.79 5.72 -4.96
CA GLU A 135 35.65 4.94 -4.09
C GLU A 135 36.61 5.84 -3.28
N SER A 136 37.89 5.89 -3.65
CA SER A 136 38.91 6.71 -3.00
C SER A 136 39.43 7.84 -3.91
N ASN A 137 38.90 7.97 -5.13
CA ASN A 137 39.40 8.90 -6.14
C ASN A 137 38.43 10.05 -6.38
N THR A 138 38.93 11.28 -6.33
CA THR A 138 38.20 12.45 -6.80
C THR A 138 38.05 12.38 -8.32
N ILE A 139 36.81 12.49 -8.82
CA ILE A 139 36.51 12.50 -10.25
C ILE A 139 36.10 13.89 -10.73
N ASN A 140 36.17 14.14 -12.04
CA ASN A 140 35.75 15.41 -12.61
C ASN A 140 34.23 15.60 -12.43
N ARG A 141 33.84 16.50 -11.52
CA ARG A 141 32.42 16.80 -11.24
C ARG A 141 31.64 17.28 -12.46
N GLU A 142 32.30 17.92 -13.44
CA GLU A 142 31.66 18.43 -14.66
C GLU A 142 31.18 17.30 -15.59
N GLU A 143 31.73 16.09 -15.44
CA GLU A 143 31.33 14.91 -16.23
C GLU A 143 30.20 14.11 -15.54
N VAL A 144 29.95 14.37 -14.26
CA VAL A 144 28.97 13.65 -13.44
C VAL A 144 27.56 14.16 -13.74
N LYS A 145 26.61 13.23 -13.90
CA LYS A 145 25.20 13.52 -14.11
C LYS A 145 24.36 12.78 -13.08
N LEU A 146 23.54 13.52 -12.33
CA LEU A 146 22.55 12.93 -11.44
C LEU A 146 21.27 12.70 -12.24
N ILE A 147 20.98 11.43 -12.52
CA ILE A 147 19.84 11.06 -13.36
C ILE A 147 18.51 11.21 -12.61
N GLN A 148 17.55 11.83 -13.29
CA GLN A 148 16.19 11.99 -12.81
C GLN A 148 15.17 11.18 -13.63
N THR A 149 13.95 11.11 -13.11
CA THR A 149 12.76 10.64 -13.85
C THR A 149 11.70 11.76 -13.76
N PRO A 150 10.75 11.88 -14.71
CA PRO A 150 10.41 10.92 -15.77
C PRO A 150 11.49 10.78 -16.85
N GLN A 151 11.57 9.61 -17.48
CA GLN A 151 12.38 9.37 -18.69
C GLN A 151 11.44 9.05 -19.84
N LEU A 152 11.71 9.59 -21.03
CA LEU A 152 10.90 9.39 -22.21
C LEU A 152 11.67 8.54 -23.22
N SER A 153 11.17 7.37 -23.57
CA SER A 153 11.85 6.43 -24.45
C SER A 153 10.97 6.02 -25.63
N LYS A 154 11.60 5.58 -26.73
CA LYS A 154 10.92 4.79 -27.75
C LYS A 154 10.53 3.43 -27.14
N SER A 155 9.26 3.08 -27.19
CA SER A 155 8.72 1.91 -26.50
C SER A 155 9.39 0.61 -26.92
N ASP A 156 9.63 0.42 -28.22
CA ASP A 156 10.26 -0.80 -28.75
C ASP A 156 11.73 -0.91 -28.35
N THR A 157 12.45 0.22 -28.31
CA THR A 157 13.86 0.24 -27.89
C THR A 157 13.97 -0.09 -26.41
N LEU A 158 13.12 0.50 -25.56
CA LEU A 158 13.11 0.20 -24.12
C LEU A 158 12.73 -1.27 -23.88
N ARG A 159 11.76 -1.82 -24.61
CA ARG A 159 11.39 -3.24 -24.49
C ARG A 159 12.59 -4.15 -24.76
N LYS A 160 13.29 -3.93 -25.88
CA LYS A 160 14.51 -4.69 -26.24
C LYS A 160 15.62 -4.51 -25.21
N ALA A 161 15.82 -3.29 -24.71
CA ALA A 161 16.85 -2.99 -23.71
C ALA A 161 16.66 -3.78 -22.40
N LEU A 162 15.42 -4.12 -22.08
CA LEU A 162 15.07 -4.88 -20.88
C LEU A 162 15.04 -6.41 -21.14
N GLU A 163 15.29 -6.91 -22.35
CA GLU A 163 15.43 -8.35 -22.63
C GLU A 163 16.79 -8.89 -22.16
N THR A 164 17.05 -8.75 -20.87
CA THR A 164 18.31 -9.08 -20.21
C THR A 164 18.08 -9.43 -18.73
N THR A 165 19.06 -10.14 -18.17
CA THR A 165 19.17 -10.46 -16.74
C THR A 165 19.97 -9.42 -15.95
N VAL A 166 20.66 -8.52 -16.63
CA VAL A 166 21.37 -7.41 -15.99
C VAL A 166 20.33 -6.44 -15.43
N GLU A 167 20.45 -6.11 -14.14
CA GLU A 167 19.55 -5.15 -13.49
C GLU A 167 20.05 -3.72 -13.68
N PHE A 168 19.22 -2.91 -14.34
CA PHE A 168 19.45 -1.48 -14.49
C PHE A 168 18.64 -0.68 -13.47
N THR A 169 19.23 0.42 -12.99
CA THR A 169 18.60 1.28 -11.99
C THR A 169 17.68 2.34 -12.63
N ASP A 170 17.84 2.58 -13.93
CA ASP A 170 17.06 3.53 -14.73
C ASP A 170 16.96 3.06 -16.20
N ASP A 171 16.16 3.76 -17.00
CA ASP A 171 15.83 3.32 -18.36
C ASP A 171 16.96 3.69 -19.33
N SER A 172 17.63 4.81 -19.08
CA SER A 172 18.74 5.30 -19.89
C SER A 172 19.94 4.36 -19.89
N SER A 173 20.28 3.78 -18.74
CA SER A 173 21.38 2.80 -18.66
C SER A 173 21.05 1.51 -19.40
N ALA A 174 19.80 1.04 -19.33
CA ALA A 174 19.34 -0.11 -20.10
C ALA A 174 19.44 0.15 -21.62
N ILE A 175 18.92 1.28 -22.10
CA ILE A 175 18.94 1.63 -23.53
C ILE A 175 20.37 1.82 -24.03
N LYS A 176 21.23 2.46 -23.23
CA LYS A 176 22.65 2.65 -23.56
C LYS A 176 23.38 1.31 -23.68
N ALA A 177 23.04 0.31 -22.86
CA ALA A 177 23.68 -1.00 -22.88
C ALA A 177 23.48 -1.78 -24.19
N ILE A 178 22.40 -1.49 -24.93
CA ILE A 178 22.14 -2.06 -26.26
C ILE A 178 22.58 -1.12 -27.41
N GLY A 179 23.35 -0.07 -27.10
CA GLY A 179 23.85 0.91 -28.07
C GLY A 179 22.85 2.00 -28.48
N GLY A 180 21.73 2.13 -27.76
CA GLY A 180 20.74 3.18 -28.02
C GLY A 180 21.25 4.59 -27.69
N SER A 181 20.74 5.58 -28.41
CA SER A 181 21.08 6.99 -28.23
C SER A 181 20.38 7.60 -27.01
N ILE A 182 21.11 8.41 -26.24
CA ILE A 182 20.60 9.11 -25.05
C ILE A 182 20.76 10.62 -25.25
N LYS A 183 19.67 11.38 -25.07
CA LYS A 183 19.73 12.84 -24.95
C LYS A 183 19.49 13.24 -23.51
N TYR A 184 20.45 13.95 -22.93
CA TYR A 184 20.29 14.56 -21.62
C TYR A 184 19.69 15.95 -21.77
N ILE A 185 18.70 16.26 -20.94
CA ILE A 185 18.10 17.58 -20.80
C ILE A 185 18.30 18.10 -19.37
N GLU A 186 18.08 19.39 -19.18
CA GLU A 186 18.11 20.00 -17.85
C GLU A 186 16.98 19.43 -16.97
N GLY A 187 17.34 18.89 -15.81
CA GLY A 187 16.39 18.43 -14.80
C GLY A 187 15.95 19.56 -13.86
N ASP A 188 15.31 19.20 -12.75
CA ASP A 188 14.90 20.18 -11.74
C ASP A 188 15.06 19.60 -10.33
N ILE A 189 15.55 20.42 -9.39
CA ILE A 189 15.71 20.04 -7.98
C ILE A 189 14.36 19.65 -7.36
N ALA A 190 13.25 20.25 -7.80
CA ALA A 190 11.89 19.87 -7.38
C ALA A 190 11.51 18.43 -7.79
N SER A 191 12.21 17.84 -8.76
CA SER A 191 12.07 16.42 -9.14
C SER A 191 12.87 15.48 -8.21
N LYS A 192 13.27 15.94 -7.02
CA LYS A 192 13.89 15.11 -5.99
C LYS A 192 13.04 13.87 -5.71
N LYS A 193 13.71 12.72 -5.57
CA LYS A 193 13.07 11.46 -5.24
C LYS A 193 12.94 11.32 -3.73
N LEU A 194 11.71 11.20 -3.24
CA LEU A 194 11.37 10.85 -1.87
C LEU A 194 11.92 9.44 -1.54
N THR A 195 13.01 9.41 -0.79
CA THR A 195 13.75 8.16 -0.51
C THR A 195 13.77 7.85 0.98
N ILE A 196 13.98 8.86 1.80
CA ILE A 196 14.03 8.77 3.27
C ILE A 196 13.07 9.78 3.90
N ASN A 197 12.67 9.57 5.15
CA ASN A 197 11.72 10.44 5.84
C ASN A 197 12.16 11.92 5.87
N SER A 198 13.45 12.20 6.04
CA SER A 198 13.95 13.59 6.06
C SER A 198 13.70 14.36 4.76
N ASP A 199 13.56 13.67 3.63
CA ASP A 199 13.26 14.30 2.34
C ASP A 199 11.89 14.97 2.33
N ILE A 200 10.92 14.51 3.13
CA ILE A 200 9.55 15.05 3.15
C ILE A 200 9.56 16.57 3.35
N SER A 201 10.43 17.07 4.24
CA SER A 201 10.55 18.50 4.55
C SER A 201 11.02 19.36 3.37
N GLU A 202 11.66 18.75 2.37
CA GLU A 202 12.15 19.42 1.17
C GLU A 202 11.13 19.36 0.01
N ILE A 203 10.09 18.54 0.13
CA ILE A 203 9.07 18.35 -0.92
C ILE A 203 7.92 19.34 -0.69
N THR A 204 8.11 20.54 -1.22
CA THR A 204 7.25 21.71 -0.98
C THR A 204 5.81 21.57 -1.47
N CYS A 205 5.53 20.67 -2.41
CA CYS A 205 4.19 20.49 -2.95
C CYS A 205 3.31 19.52 -2.14
N LEU A 206 3.85 18.91 -1.08
CA LEU A 206 3.07 18.07 -0.18
C LEU A 206 2.31 18.93 0.82
N LYS A 207 1.01 18.68 0.93
CA LYS A 207 0.17 19.18 2.02
C LYS A 207 0.02 18.09 3.08
N PRO A 208 -0.07 18.43 4.38
CA PRO A 208 -0.39 17.48 5.43
C PRO A 208 -1.62 16.61 5.10
N PRO A 209 -1.73 15.41 5.67
CA PRO A 209 -2.92 14.60 5.54
C PRO A 209 -4.12 15.30 6.20
N SER A 210 -5.33 15.00 5.71
CA SER A 210 -6.54 15.54 6.31
C SER A 210 -6.75 14.97 7.73
N ASN A 211 -7.52 15.70 8.55
CA ASN A 211 -7.89 15.25 9.90
C ASN A 211 -9.14 14.37 9.91
N ASN A 212 -9.44 13.69 8.80
CA ASN A 212 -10.63 12.86 8.69
C ASN A 212 -10.51 11.60 9.55
N PHE A 213 -11.65 11.19 10.10
CA PHE A 213 -11.83 9.94 10.81
C PHE A 213 -12.77 9.05 10.00
N PHE A 214 -12.48 7.76 10.03
CA PHE A 214 -13.22 6.73 9.34
C PHE A 214 -13.70 5.71 10.36
N THR A 215 -14.95 5.29 10.23
CA THR A 215 -15.54 4.29 11.12
C THR A 215 -15.99 3.10 10.31
N GLY A 216 -15.59 1.91 10.75
CA GLY A 216 -16.07 0.65 10.21
C GLY A 216 -16.75 -0.17 11.29
N THR A 217 -17.65 -1.03 10.84
CA THR A 217 -18.40 -1.95 11.69
C THR A 217 -18.22 -3.36 11.18
N GLY A 218 -18.05 -4.31 12.08
CA GLY A 218 -18.06 -5.73 11.76
C GLY A 218 -19.11 -6.46 12.58
N PHE A 219 -19.67 -7.50 12.00
CA PHE A 219 -20.65 -8.35 12.66
C PHE A 219 -20.49 -9.77 12.18
N ASP A 220 -20.20 -10.68 13.10
CA ASP A 220 -19.94 -12.09 12.77
C ASP A 220 -20.65 -13.03 13.76
N ILE A 221 -21.04 -14.20 13.27
CA ILE A 221 -21.80 -15.21 14.02
C ILE A 221 -21.19 -16.59 13.77
N HIS A 222 -20.76 -17.25 14.85
CA HIS A 222 -20.29 -18.63 14.78
C HIS A 222 -21.16 -19.57 15.64
N PRO A 223 -21.60 -20.73 15.09
CA PRO A 223 -22.25 -21.76 15.87
C PRO A 223 -21.25 -22.54 16.72
N PHE A 224 -21.73 -23.19 17.78
CA PHE A 224 -20.88 -24.04 18.62
C PHE A 224 -20.63 -25.43 18.03
N GLU A 225 -19.52 -26.03 18.45
CA GLU A 225 -19.12 -27.42 18.15
C GLU A 225 -18.56 -28.08 19.42
N GLU A 226 -19.06 -29.26 19.74
CA GLU A 226 -18.60 -30.06 20.90
C GLU A 226 -17.16 -30.54 20.72
N ASN A 227 -16.43 -30.71 21.82
CA ASN A 227 -15.06 -31.23 21.88
C ASN A 227 -14.03 -30.43 21.06
N LYS A 228 -14.25 -29.13 20.91
CA LYS A 228 -13.31 -28.21 20.26
C LYS A 228 -12.82 -27.16 21.24
N LYS A 229 -11.57 -26.72 21.09
CA LYS A 229 -11.04 -25.60 21.87
C LYS A 229 -11.73 -24.30 21.45
N MET A 230 -12.04 -23.45 22.42
CA MET A 230 -12.62 -22.13 22.15
C MET A 230 -11.55 -21.06 22.27
N PHE A 231 -11.31 -20.35 21.17
CA PHE A 231 -10.56 -19.10 21.18
C PHE A 231 -11.50 -17.92 20.96
N LEU A 232 -11.39 -16.90 21.79
CA LEU A 232 -12.17 -15.67 21.65
C LEU A 232 -11.27 -14.46 21.99
N GLY A 233 -11.06 -13.57 21.03
CA GLY A 233 -10.11 -12.47 21.15
C GLY A 233 -8.67 -12.93 21.39
N GLY A 234 -8.28 -14.07 20.82
CA GLY A 234 -6.95 -14.69 20.92
C GLY A 234 -6.68 -15.40 22.25
N VAL A 235 -7.69 -15.51 23.12
CA VAL A 235 -7.61 -16.12 24.45
C VAL A 235 -8.34 -17.45 24.46
N ASN A 236 -7.72 -18.49 25.04
CA ASN A 236 -8.36 -19.79 25.21
C ASN A 236 -9.37 -19.73 26.36
N ILE A 237 -10.62 -20.05 26.08
CA ILE A 237 -11.71 -20.11 27.06
C ILE A 237 -11.85 -21.55 27.57
N ASP A 238 -11.88 -21.73 28.89
CA ASP A 238 -11.87 -23.05 29.53
C ASP A 238 -13.27 -23.70 29.52
N VAL A 239 -13.63 -24.27 28.37
CA VAL A 239 -14.89 -24.97 28.10
C VAL A 239 -14.67 -26.19 27.20
N HIS A 240 -15.63 -27.11 27.17
CA HIS A 240 -15.56 -28.35 26.38
C HIS A 240 -16.11 -28.24 24.96
N TYR A 241 -16.51 -27.04 24.54
CA TYR A 241 -17.05 -26.74 23.20
C TYR A 241 -16.32 -25.51 22.63
N GLY A 242 -16.29 -25.39 21.31
CA GLY A 242 -15.64 -24.29 20.58
C GLY A 242 -16.51 -23.79 19.45
N PHE A 243 -15.91 -23.06 18.51
CA PHE A 243 -16.61 -22.52 17.34
C PHE A 243 -16.47 -23.44 16.13
N LYS A 244 -17.58 -23.70 15.45
CA LYS A 244 -17.57 -24.40 14.16
C LYS A 244 -17.14 -23.42 13.07
N ALA A 245 -15.91 -23.57 12.58
CA ALA A 245 -15.31 -22.70 11.56
C ALA A 245 -14.18 -23.42 10.81
N HIS A 246 -13.78 -22.86 9.67
CA HIS A 246 -12.65 -23.32 8.86
C HIS A 246 -11.27 -22.97 9.47
N SER A 247 -11.18 -21.87 10.24
CA SER A 247 -10.02 -21.45 11.05
C SER A 247 -10.12 -21.95 12.51
N ASP A 248 -9.37 -21.36 13.44
CA ASP A 248 -9.58 -21.55 14.89
C ASP A 248 -10.96 -21.05 15.38
N GLY A 249 -11.68 -20.31 14.53
CA GLY A 249 -13.07 -19.90 14.72
C GLY A 249 -13.25 -18.71 15.65
N ASP A 250 -12.23 -17.89 15.87
CA ASP A 250 -12.31 -16.71 16.73
C ASP A 250 -13.21 -15.61 16.13
N VAL A 251 -14.52 -15.73 16.39
CA VAL A 251 -15.58 -14.83 15.92
C VAL A 251 -15.36 -13.37 16.33
N LEU A 252 -14.65 -13.11 17.44
CA LEU A 252 -14.35 -11.74 17.86
C LEU A 252 -13.28 -11.13 16.98
N ILE A 253 -12.21 -11.87 16.69
CA ILE A 253 -11.16 -11.40 15.78
C ILE A 253 -11.72 -11.22 14.36
N HIS A 254 -12.54 -12.14 13.87
CA HIS A 254 -13.16 -12.04 12.55
C HIS A 254 -14.02 -10.77 12.42
N SER A 255 -14.93 -10.55 13.38
CA SER A 255 -15.74 -9.32 13.45
C SER A 255 -14.88 -8.06 13.53
N LEU A 256 -13.75 -8.09 14.25
CA LEU A 256 -12.83 -6.96 14.33
C LEU A 256 -12.11 -6.72 12.99
N ILE A 257 -11.70 -7.77 12.28
CA ILE A 257 -11.10 -7.65 10.94
C ILE A 257 -12.07 -6.92 9.99
N ASP A 258 -13.35 -7.31 9.97
CA ASP A 258 -14.35 -6.63 9.12
C ASP A 258 -14.55 -5.17 9.51
N ALA A 259 -14.55 -4.85 10.82
CA ALA A 259 -14.64 -3.46 11.25
C ALA A 259 -13.43 -2.63 10.79
N LEU A 260 -12.23 -3.20 10.81
CA LEU A 260 -11.00 -2.57 10.37
C LEU A 260 -10.98 -2.37 8.84
N LEU A 261 -11.31 -3.41 8.07
CA LEU A 261 -11.39 -3.37 6.61
C LEU A 261 -12.49 -2.42 6.12
N GLY A 262 -13.65 -2.45 6.76
CA GLY A 262 -14.76 -1.54 6.49
C GLY A 262 -14.38 -0.07 6.73
N ALA A 263 -13.60 0.23 7.76
CA ALA A 263 -13.15 1.59 8.05
C ALA A 263 -12.23 2.16 6.95
N VAL A 264 -11.45 1.31 6.26
CA VAL A 264 -10.56 1.75 5.17
C VAL A 264 -11.16 1.53 3.78
N GLY A 265 -12.38 1.00 3.67
CA GLY A 265 -13.03 0.69 2.40
C GLY A 265 -12.35 -0.42 1.62
N ALA A 266 -11.79 -1.42 2.31
CA ALA A 266 -11.08 -2.55 1.72
C ALA A 266 -11.90 -3.85 1.77
N GLY A 267 -13.21 -3.79 1.60
CA GLY A 267 -14.05 -5.00 1.58
C GLY A 267 -14.16 -5.67 2.96
N ASP A 268 -14.09 -7.00 2.97
CA ASP A 268 -14.27 -7.85 4.15
C ASP A 268 -13.21 -8.98 4.27
N ILE A 269 -13.28 -9.73 5.37
CA ILE A 269 -12.35 -10.83 5.67
C ILE A 269 -12.31 -11.90 4.57
N GLY A 270 -13.42 -12.17 3.89
CA GLY A 270 -13.54 -13.21 2.87
C GLY A 270 -12.81 -12.85 1.58
N GLU A 271 -12.71 -11.55 1.27
CA GLU A 271 -11.90 -11.06 0.15
C GLU A 271 -10.40 -11.25 0.40
N PHE A 272 -9.94 -11.08 1.64
CA PHE A 272 -8.53 -11.22 2.02
C PHE A 272 -8.13 -12.68 2.30
N PHE A 273 -9.04 -13.44 2.92
CA PHE A 273 -8.79 -14.80 3.38
C PHE A 273 -9.94 -15.74 2.93
N PRO A 274 -10.04 -16.08 1.63
CA PRO A 274 -11.12 -16.91 1.14
C PRO A 274 -11.15 -18.28 1.82
N ASP A 275 -12.33 -18.68 2.32
CA ASP A 275 -12.58 -19.97 2.99
C ASP A 275 -12.31 -21.19 2.11
N THR A 276 -12.26 -21.01 0.78
CA THR A 276 -11.91 -22.07 -0.18
C THR A 276 -10.41 -22.38 -0.21
N SER A 277 -9.58 -21.56 0.44
CA SER A 277 -8.13 -21.71 0.44
C SER A 277 -7.67 -22.66 1.55
N GLU A 278 -7.01 -23.77 1.18
CA GLU A 278 -6.42 -24.69 2.14
C GLU A 278 -5.37 -24.03 3.05
N LYS A 279 -4.77 -22.92 2.59
CA LYS A 279 -3.76 -22.15 3.33
C LYS A 279 -4.27 -21.63 4.69
N TYR A 280 -5.56 -21.34 4.81
CA TYR A 280 -6.14 -20.73 6.02
C TYR A 280 -6.85 -21.73 6.92
N LYS A 281 -6.86 -23.02 6.55
CA LYS A 281 -7.46 -24.06 7.36
C LYS A 281 -6.73 -24.19 8.70
N ASN A 282 -7.47 -24.09 9.81
CA ASN A 282 -6.95 -24.12 11.18
C ASN A 282 -5.89 -23.04 11.50
N ILE A 283 -5.84 -21.95 10.73
CA ILE A 283 -4.94 -20.84 11.03
C ILE A 283 -5.36 -20.16 12.34
N ASP A 284 -4.37 -19.67 13.10
CA ASP A 284 -4.59 -18.82 14.26
C ASP A 284 -5.10 -17.45 13.78
N SER A 285 -6.30 -17.05 14.21
CA SER A 285 -6.93 -15.80 13.78
C SER A 285 -6.12 -14.56 14.14
N LYS A 286 -5.23 -14.64 15.14
CA LYS A 286 -4.29 -13.54 15.46
C LYS A 286 -3.32 -13.27 14.30
N ILE A 287 -2.96 -14.29 13.52
CA ILE A 287 -2.12 -14.13 12.32
C ILE A 287 -2.89 -13.34 11.26
N LEU A 288 -4.17 -13.69 11.05
CA LEU A 288 -5.04 -12.96 10.13
C LEU A 288 -5.17 -11.49 10.54
N LEU A 289 -5.45 -11.22 11.82
CA LEU A 289 -5.55 -9.86 12.34
C LEU A 289 -4.25 -9.07 12.16
N ASN A 290 -3.10 -9.67 12.47
CA ASN A 290 -1.80 -9.02 12.28
C ASN A 290 -1.57 -8.64 10.80
N ASN A 291 -1.92 -9.51 9.86
CA ASN A 291 -1.80 -9.21 8.42
C ASN A 291 -2.67 -8.00 8.03
N ILE A 292 -3.89 -7.91 8.57
CA ILE A 292 -4.79 -6.78 8.30
C ILE A 292 -4.31 -5.49 8.94
N VAL A 293 -3.80 -5.54 10.17
CA VAL A 293 -3.18 -4.38 10.83
C VAL A 293 -1.97 -3.89 10.03
N GLU A 294 -1.12 -4.81 9.56
CA GLU A 294 0.02 -4.48 8.71
C GLU A 294 -0.42 -3.83 7.40
N PHE A 295 -1.42 -4.40 6.72
CA PHE A 295 -2.00 -3.83 5.50
C PHE A 295 -2.52 -2.40 5.73
N ILE A 296 -3.35 -2.18 6.76
CA ILE A 296 -3.94 -0.87 7.10
C ILE A 296 -2.88 0.18 7.36
N CYS A 297 -1.87 -0.19 8.15
CA CYS A 297 -0.72 0.67 8.43
C CYS A 297 0.06 0.99 7.14
N ASN A 298 0.35 -0.02 6.32
CA ASN A 298 1.05 0.12 5.05
C ASN A 298 0.33 1.08 4.09
N VAL A 299 -1.01 1.04 4.03
CA VAL A 299 -1.83 1.87 3.14
C VAL A 299 -2.21 3.24 3.73
N GLY A 300 -1.57 3.63 4.83
CA GLY A 300 -1.53 5.01 5.32
C GLY A 300 -2.59 5.36 6.36
N TYR A 301 -3.04 4.39 7.16
CA TYR A 301 -4.00 4.61 8.25
C TYR A 301 -3.40 4.29 9.62
N GLU A 302 -3.98 4.90 10.65
CA GLU A 302 -3.73 4.62 12.06
C GLU A 302 -5.05 4.25 12.74
N ILE A 303 -5.00 3.25 13.63
CA ILE A 303 -6.16 2.87 14.45
C ILE A 303 -6.26 3.85 15.63
N VAL A 304 -7.44 4.43 15.83
CA VAL A 304 -7.72 5.40 16.89
C VAL A 304 -8.26 4.70 18.13
N ASN A 305 -9.34 3.93 17.97
CA ASN A 305 -9.93 3.15 19.05
C ASN A 305 -10.81 2.03 18.50
N ILE A 306 -11.03 1.02 19.33
CA ILE A 306 -11.90 -0.13 19.06
C ILE A 306 -12.92 -0.29 20.19
N ASP A 307 -14.15 -0.64 19.82
CA ASP A 307 -15.20 -1.04 20.77
C ASP A 307 -15.86 -2.35 20.31
N LEU A 308 -15.81 -3.38 21.17
CA LEU A 308 -16.27 -4.73 20.86
C LEU A 308 -17.44 -5.09 21.77
N THR A 309 -18.45 -5.77 21.22
CA THR A 309 -19.62 -6.29 21.94
C THR A 309 -19.80 -7.76 21.64
N ILE A 310 -19.61 -8.59 22.66
CA ILE A 310 -19.83 -10.03 22.56
C ILE A 310 -21.25 -10.34 23.05
N ILE A 311 -22.07 -10.94 22.20
CA ILE A 311 -23.47 -11.27 22.48
C ILE A 311 -23.55 -12.79 22.63
N ALA A 312 -23.58 -13.27 23.86
CA ALA A 312 -23.44 -14.69 24.18
C ALA A 312 -24.25 -15.07 25.43
N GLN A 313 -25.00 -16.18 25.36
CA GLN A 313 -25.63 -16.77 26.54
C GLN A 313 -24.64 -17.62 27.36
N LYS A 314 -23.71 -18.28 26.66
CA LYS A 314 -22.52 -18.95 27.18
C LYS A 314 -21.37 -18.76 26.18
N PRO A 315 -20.09 -18.84 26.60
CA PRO A 315 -19.61 -18.96 27.97
C PRO A 315 -19.70 -17.63 28.75
N LYS A 316 -19.40 -17.66 30.06
CA LYS A 316 -19.27 -16.44 30.86
C LYS A 316 -18.02 -15.67 30.43
N ILE A 317 -18.20 -14.49 29.87
CA ILE A 317 -17.08 -13.70 29.30
C ILE A 317 -16.35 -12.87 30.36
N ASN A 318 -17.03 -12.44 31.44
CA ASN A 318 -16.46 -11.53 32.44
C ASN A 318 -15.09 -11.97 33.01
N PRO A 319 -14.84 -13.25 33.33
CA PRO A 319 -13.53 -13.70 33.81
C PRO A 319 -12.37 -13.46 32.82
N TYR A 320 -12.66 -13.45 31.51
CA TYR A 320 -11.66 -13.35 30.44
C TYR A 320 -11.54 -11.95 29.84
N LYS A 321 -12.48 -11.04 30.13
CA LYS A 321 -12.55 -9.69 29.49
C LYS A 321 -11.24 -8.92 29.52
N GLN A 322 -10.51 -8.93 30.64
CA GLN A 322 -9.26 -8.18 30.78
C GLN A 322 -8.12 -8.80 29.99
N GLU A 323 -8.08 -10.13 29.91
CA GLU A 323 -7.09 -10.85 29.10
C GLU A 323 -7.35 -10.61 27.61
N ILE A 324 -8.61 -10.74 27.16
CA ILE A 324 -9.03 -10.43 25.79
C ILE A 324 -8.65 -8.99 25.43
N LYS A 325 -8.99 -8.02 26.29
CA LYS A 325 -8.63 -6.61 26.08
C LYS A 325 -7.12 -6.41 25.94
N ALA A 326 -6.31 -7.09 26.75
CA ALA A 326 -4.86 -7.00 26.68
C ALA A 326 -4.30 -7.63 25.39
N THR A 327 -4.84 -8.77 24.97
CA THR A 327 -4.44 -9.46 23.74
C THR A 327 -4.78 -8.63 22.51
N ILE A 328 -6.01 -8.11 22.40
CA ILE A 328 -6.42 -7.23 21.30
C ILE A 328 -5.58 -5.96 21.27
N ALA A 329 -5.37 -5.29 22.41
CA ALA A 329 -4.53 -4.09 22.47
C ALA A 329 -3.11 -4.36 21.94
N LYS A 330 -2.52 -5.51 22.30
CA LYS A 330 -1.21 -5.92 21.80
C LYS A 330 -1.20 -6.18 20.29
N LEU A 331 -2.20 -6.89 19.77
CA LEU A 331 -2.29 -7.23 18.32
C LEU A 331 -2.47 -5.97 17.46
N LEU A 332 -3.17 -4.97 17.97
CA LEU A 332 -3.39 -3.70 17.27
C LEU A 332 -2.29 -2.65 17.53
N ASN A 333 -1.30 -2.97 18.37
CA ASN A 333 -0.30 -2.01 18.86
C ASN A 333 -0.91 -0.74 19.47
N LEU A 334 -1.94 -0.91 20.31
CA LEU A 334 -2.65 0.16 21.01
C LEU A 334 -2.48 0.07 22.52
N GLU A 335 -2.57 1.22 23.18
CA GLU A 335 -2.74 1.23 24.64
C GLU A 335 -4.14 0.71 25.02
N LYS A 336 -4.23 0.05 26.17
CA LYS A 336 -5.47 -0.60 26.63
C LYS A 336 -6.65 0.38 26.76
N GLN A 337 -6.44 1.67 27.00
CA GLN A 337 -7.54 2.64 27.09
C GLN A 337 -8.29 2.84 25.75
N PHE A 338 -7.66 2.53 24.62
CA PHE A 338 -8.26 2.65 23.29
C PHE A 338 -9.00 1.38 22.84
N VAL A 339 -9.06 0.34 23.68
CA VAL A 339 -9.76 -0.92 23.39
C VAL A 339 -10.81 -1.17 24.47
N ASN A 340 -12.07 -1.32 24.07
CA ASN A 340 -13.16 -1.63 24.99
C ASN A 340 -13.84 -2.97 24.65
N ILE A 341 -14.15 -3.77 25.67
CA ILE A 341 -14.82 -5.06 25.53
C ILE A 341 -16.10 -5.07 26.36
N LYS A 342 -17.24 -5.17 25.69
CA LYS A 342 -18.56 -5.34 26.28
C LYS A 342 -19.01 -6.78 26.08
N ALA A 343 -19.84 -7.27 26.99
CA ALA A 343 -20.52 -8.54 26.80
C ALA A 343 -21.93 -8.46 27.37
N THR A 344 -22.89 -9.03 26.67
CA THR A 344 -24.29 -9.11 27.08
C THR A 344 -24.86 -10.47 26.71
N THR A 345 -25.91 -10.90 27.42
CA THR A 345 -26.70 -12.06 27.03
C THR A 345 -27.84 -11.65 26.09
N ALA A 346 -28.49 -12.63 25.48
CA ALA A 346 -29.72 -12.43 24.71
C ALA A 346 -30.98 -12.73 25.53
N GLU A 347 -30.88 -12.77 26.87
CA GLU A 347 -32.00 -13.05 27.78
C GLU A 347 -32.78 -14.34 27.42
N LYS A 348 -32.05 -15.40 27.02
CA LYS A 348 -32.60 -16.68 26.54
C LYS A 348 -33.49 -16.59 25.27
N LEU A 349 -33.41 -15.48 24.53
CA LEU A 349 -34.12 -15.28 23.26
C LEU A 349 -33.25 -15.60 22.05
N GLY A 350 -33.89 -16.13 21.00
CA GLY A 350 -33.23 -16.42 19.71
C GLY A 350 -32.15 -17.51 19.78
N PHE A 351 -31.36 -17.64 18.71
CA PHE A 351 -30.31 -18.67 18.62
C PHE A 351 -29.21 -18.47 19.68
N ILE A 352 -28.88 -17.21 19.98
CA ILE A 352 -27.91 -16.88 21.03
C ILE A 352 -28.45 -17.33 22.40
N GLY A 353 -29.71 -17.01 22.70
CA GLY A 353 -30.34 -17.39 23.96
C GLY A 353 -30.61 -18.88 24.13
N ARG A 354 -30.80 -19.62 23.03
CA ARG A 354 -30.83 -21.09 22.98
C ARG A 354 -29.44 -21.73 23.02
N GLU A 355 -28.39 -20.92 23.14
CA GLU A 355 -27.00 -21.38 23.21
C GLU A 355 -26.55 -22.15 21.96
N GLU A 356 -27.03 -21.74 20.78
CA GLU A 356 -26.67 -22.34 19.49
C GLU A 356 -25.36 -21.75 18.92
N GLY A 357 -24.96 -20.56 19.38
CA GLY A 357 -23.75 -19.87 18.95
C GLY A 357 -23.53 -18.52 19.65
N VAL A 358 -22.56 -17.76 19.14
CA VAL A 358 -22.19 -16.40 19.59
C VAL A 358 -22.28 -15.44 18.42
N ALA A 359 -22.70 -14.21 18.70
CA ALA A 359 -22.54 -13.09 17.78
C ALA A 359 -21.57 -12.06 18.36
N VAL A 360 -20.75 -11.42 17.51
CA VAL A 360 -19.90 -10.30 17.90
C VAL A 360 -20.15 -9.11 17.00
N GLN A 361 -20.32 -7.95 17.61
CA GLN A 361 -20.34 -6.66 16.93
C GLN A 361 -19.08 -5.87 17.28
N SER A 362 -18.39 -5.37 16.27
CA SER A 362 -17.15 -4.62 16.40
C SER A 362 -17.30 -3.25 15.75
N ILE A 363 -16.69 -2.24 16.35
CA ILE A 363 -16.57 -0.88 15.81
C ILE A 363 -15.10 -0.50 15.84
N ALA A 364 -14.57 -0.02 14.72
CA ALA A 364 -13.22 0.49 14.61
C ALA A 364 -13.24 1.92 14.08
N THR A 365 -12.51 2.81 14.74
CA THR A 365 -12.27 4.18 14.24
C THR A 365 -10.81 4.29 13.84
N LEU A 366 -10.57 4.75 12.62
CA LEU A 366 -9.26 4.99 12.04
C LEU A 366 -9.15 6.45 11.59
N LYS A 367 -7.93 6.89 11.36
CA LYS A 367 -7.61 8.18 10.74
C LYS A 367 -6.43 7.98 9.79
N TYR A 368 -6.09 8.99 9.00
CA TYR A 368 -4.86 8.92 8.22
C TYR A 368 -3.61 8.98 9.10
N TYR A 369 -2.57 8.26 8.67
CA TYR A 369 -1.23 8.32 9.26
C TYR A 369 -0.65 9.72 9.08
N ASP A 370 -0.34 10.38 10.20
CA ASP A 370 0.16 11.75 10.21
C ASP A 370 1.68 11.78 10.08
N TRP A 371 2.15 11.67 8.83
CA TRP A 371 3.57 11.73 8.50
C TRP A 371 4.25 13.08 8.80
N THR A 372 3.50 14.11 9.22
CA THR A 372 4.07 15.38 9.65
C THR A 372 4.51 15.35 11.11
N LYS A 373 3.99 14.41 11.90
CA LYS A 373 4.33 14.23 13.31
C LYS A 373 5.42 13.17 13.44
N LYS A 374 6.43 13.49 14.25
CA LYS A 374 7.56 12.59 14.55
C LYS A 374 7.21 11.62 15.66
#